data_AF-A0A960R1U6-F1
#
_entry.id   AF-A0A960R1U6-F1
#
_cell.length_a   1.000
_cell.length_b   1.000
_cell.length_c   1.000
_cell.angle_alpha   90.00
_cell.angle_beta   90.00
_cell.angle_gamma   90.00
#
_symmetry.space_group_name_H-M   'P 1'
#
loop_
_entity.id
_entity.type
_entity.pdbx_description
1 polymer ?
#
loop_
_entity_poly.entity_id
_entity_poly.type
_entity_poly.pdbx_seq_one_letter_code
_entity_poly.pdbx_strand_id
1 'polypeptide(L)'
;LQAYQTRKLAAKLGFEGDQAKAFGKLLGALYKLFISCDCSMVEVNPLVLTPDGQVLALDAKFNFDDNALYRHPEIEAMRDPSEEDPREVEASKYGLNYIGLDGNIACLVNGAGLAMATMDIIKFYGGEPANFLDVGGGASKEQVTNAFKIILGDPNVQGILVNIFGGIMDCNVIAEGIVAASKEVGLSLPLVVRLEGNNVDAGKKTLAESGLNLISGDNLADAAEKVVKAIAA
;
A
#
# COMPACT_ATOMS: atom_id res chain seq x y z
N LEU A 1 -8.32 21.20 -22.20
CA LEU A 1 -9.73 21.64 -22.10
C LEU A 1 -10.05 22.60 -23.25
N GLN A 2 -11.08 22.32 -24.05
CA GLN A 2 -11.54 23.19 -25.13
C GLN A 2 -12.73 24.04 -24.72
N ALA A 3 -12.87 25.24 -25.30
CA ALA A 3 -13.90 26.21 -24.90
C ALA A 3 -15.34 25.66 -25.01
N TYR A 4 -15.62 24.77 -25.97
CA TYR A 4 -16.95 24.16 -26.09
C TYR A 4 -17.27 23.20 -24.93
N GLN A 5 -16.26 22.51 -24.38
CA GLN A 5 -16.42 21.59 -23.25
C GLN A 5 -16.80 22.37 -21.99
N THR A 6 -16.11 23.50 -21.76
CA THR A 6 -16.40 24.43 -20.67
C THR A 6 -17.82 24.97 -20.73
N ARG A 7 -18.27 25.46 -21.91
CA ARG A 7 -19.65 25.97 -22.08
C ARG A 7 -20.70 24.89 -21.83
N LYS A 8 -20.44 23.66 -22.29
CA LYS A 8 -21.34 22.52 -22.08
C LYS A 8 -21.49 22.19 -20.59
N LEU A 9 -20.40 22.22 -19.83
CA LEU A 9 -20.43 22.01 -18.37
C LEU A 9 -21.14 23.14 -17.65
N ALA A 10 -20.83 24.40 -17.98
CA ALA A 10 -21.47 25.58 -17.38
C ALA A 10 -23.00 25.51 -17.50
N ALA A 11 -23.50 25.23 -18.71
CA ALA A 11 -24.94 25.11 -18.97
C ALA A 11 -25.58 23.94 -18.20
N LYS A 12 -24.90 22.78 -18.10
CA LYS A 12 -25.41 21.63 -17.33
C LYS A 12 -25.46 21.89 -15.83
N LEU A 13 -24.58 22.75 -15.32
CA LEU A 13 -24.56 23.17 -13.91
C LEU A 13 -25.49 24.37 -13.63
N GLY A 14 -26.21 24.86 -14.65
CA GLY A 14 -27.15 25.98 -14.51
C GLY A 14 -26.48 27.36 -14.45
N PHE A 15 -25.21 27.49 -14.82
CA PHE A 15 -24.54 28.79 -14.89
C PHE A 15 -24.85 29.50 -16.20
N GLU A 16 -25.22 30.77 -16.10
CA GLU A 16 -25.57 31.63 -17.24
C GLU A 16 -24.78 32.96 -17.21
N GLY A 17 -24.77 33.69 -18.33
CA GLY A 17 -24.19 35.04 -18.41
C GLY A 17 -22.76 35.15 -17.85
N ASP A 18 -22.58 36.03 -16.87
CA ASP A 18 -21.28 36.26 -16.24
C ASP A 18 -20.86 35.11 -15.29
N GLN A 19 -21.80 34.35 -14.73
CA GLN A 19 -21.50 33.15 -13.93
C GLN A 19 -20.84 32.08 -14.81
N ALA A 20 -21.36 31.87 -16.04
CA ALA A 20 -20.78 30.92 -16.98
C ALA A 20 -19.34 31.32 -17.38
N LYS A 21 -19.05 32.62 -17.51
CA LYS A 21 -17.70 33.13 -17.76
C LYS A 21 -16.78 32.90 -16.55
N ALA A 22 -17.26 33.19 -15.34
CA ALA A 22 -16.50 32.99 -14.10
C ALA A 22 -16.17 31.51 -13.87
N PHE A 23 -17.18 30.63 -13.98
CA PHE A 23 -17.00 29.18 -13.95
C PHE A 23 -15.99 28.73 -15.01
N GLY A 24 -16.09 29.25 -16.24
CA GLY A 24 -15.18 28.87 -17.31
C GLY A 24 -13.72 29.25 -17.03
N LYS A 25 -13.49 30.42 -16.41
CA LYS A 25 -12.16 30.84 -15.96
C LYS A 25 -11.63 29.92 -14.86
N LEU A 26 -12.45 29.63 -13.85
CA LEU A 26 -12.10 28.74 -12.74
C LEU A 26 -11.76 27.33 -13.26
N LEU A 27 -12.63 26.72 -14.07
CA LEU A 27 -12.41 25.40 -14.64
C LEU A 27 -11.15 25.34 -15.51
N GLY A 28 -10.88 26.40 -16.28
CA GLY A 28 -9.64 26.50 -17.05
C GLY A 28 -8.39 26.54 -16.17
N ALA A 29 -8.44 27.28 -15.06
CA ALA A 29 -7.35 27.34 -14.09
C ALA A 29 -7.15 26.00 -13.37
N LEU A 30 -8.23 25.34 -12.93
CA LEU A 30 -8.18 24.02 -12.30
C LEU A 30 -7.64 22.96 -13.26
N TYR A 31 -8.03 22.98 -14.54
CA TYR A 31 -7.48 22.08 -15.54
C TYR A 31 -5.99 22.32 -15.76
N LYS A 32 -5.55 23.58 -15.81
CA LYS A 32 -4.13 23.91 -15.92
C LYS A 32 -3.36 23.41 -14.71
N LEU A 33 -3.87 23.64 -13.50
CA LEU A 33 -3.32 23.16 -12.23
C LEU A 33 -3.19 21.63 -12.24
N PHE A 34 -4.29 20.93 -12.58
CA PHE A 34 -4.33 19.47 -12.65
C PHE A 34 -3.18 18.91 -13.51
N ILE A 35 -2.95 19.50 -14.68
CA ILE A 35 -1.90 19.07 -15.59
C ILE A 35 -0.51 19.51 -15.13
N SER A 36 -0.35 20.75 -14.64
CA SER A 36 0.96 21.30 -14.29
C SER A 36 1.54 20.69 -13.03
N CYS A 37 0.69 20.25 -12.10
CA CYS A 37 1.09 19.70 -10.81
C CYS A 37 0.98 18.16 -10.77
N ASP A 38 0.74 17.51 -11.92
CA ASP A 38 0.50 16.07 -12.02
C ASP A 38 -0.51 15.56 -10.98
N CYS A 39 -1.65 16.25 -10.88
CA CYS A 39 -2.72 15.81 -10.01
C CYS A 39 -3.33 14.51 -10.56
N SER A 40 -3.57 13.54 -9.69
CA SER A 40 -4.43 12.39 -9.98
C SER A 40 -5.90 12.76 -9.80
N MET A 41 -6.20 13.75 -8.94
CA MET A 41 -7.55 14.26 -8.70
C MET A 41 -7.54 15.72 -8.26
N VAL A 42 -8.54 16.48 -8.74
CA VAL A 42 -8.92 17.79 -8.19
C VAL A 42 -10.43 17.73 -7.95
N GLU A 43 -10.83 17.79 -6.69
CA GLU A 43 -12.22 17.86 -6.27
C GLU A 43 -12.51 19.23 -5.67
N VAL A 44 -13.58 19.89 -6.12
CA VAL A 44 -14.08 21.13 -5.53
C VAL A 44 -15.47 20.85 -5.00
N ASN A 45 -15.61 20.85 -3.67
CA ASN A 45 -16.88 20.55 -3.03
C ASN A 45 -16.99 21.24 -1.65
N PRO A 46 -17.75 22.34 -1.52
CA PRO A 46 -18.71 22.84 -2.51
C PRO A 46 -18.12 23.87 -3.48
N LEU A 47 -18.59 23.79 -4.74
CA LEU A 47 -18.52 24.91 -5.69
C LEU A 47 -19.73 25.81 -5.47
N VAL A 48 -19.52 27.00 -4.91
CA VAL A 48 -20.61 27.86 -4.44
C VAL A 48 -20.93 28.97 -5.44
N LEU A 49 -22.22 29.31 -5.48
CA LEU A 49 -22.73 30.56 -6.07
C LEU A 49 -23.09 31.50 -4.93
N THR A 50 -22.39 32.63 -4.83
CA THR A 50 -22.66 33.63 -3.78
C THR A 50 -23.91 34.46 -4.10
N PRO A 51 -24.52 35.15 -3.11
CA PRO A 51 -25.68 36.02 -3.34
C PRO A 51 -25.44 37.17 -4.34
N ASP A 52 -24.19 37.63 -4.48
CA ASP A 52 -23.77 38.63 -5.47
C ASP A 52 -23.40 38.02 -6.83
N GLY A 53 -23.63 36.72 -7.02
CA GLY A 53 -23.51 36.03 -8.30
C GLY A 53 -22.10 35.55 -8.67
N GLN A 54 -21.18 35.44 -7.69
CA GLN A 54 -19.83 34.92 -7.93
C GLN A 54 -19.79 33.40 -7.82
N VAL A 55 -18.95 32.78 -8.66
CA VAL A 55 -18.68 31.33 -8.63
C VAL A 55 -17.34 31.10 -7.95
N LEU A 56 -17.34 30.43 -6.80
CA LEU A 56 -16.14 30.22 -5.97
C LEU A 56 -15.97 28.75 -5.59
N ALA A 57 -14.72 28.29 -5.51
CA ALA A 57 -14.36 27.04 -4.85
C ALA A 57 -14.26 27.32 -3.35
N LEU A 58 -15.27 26.93 -2.57
CA LEU A 58 -15.25 27.17 -1.12
C LEU A 58 -14.31 26.19 -0.40
N ASP A 59 -14.27 24.95 -0.90
CA ASP A 59 -13.39 23.90 -0.41
C ASP A 59 -12.89 23.04 -1.58
N ALA A 60 -11.70 22.47 -1.44
CA ALA A 60 -11.07 21.64 -2.45
C ALA A 60 -10.15 20.58 -1.86
N LYS A 61 -10.16 19.40 -2.49
CA LYS A 61 -9.24 18.29 -2.22
C LYS A 61 -8.42 17.99 -3.46
N PHE A 62 -7.11 17.86 -3.28
CA PHE A 62 -6.16 17.51 -4.32
C PHE A 62 -5.52 16.17 -3.97
N ASN A 63 -5.43 15.28 -4.96
CA ASN A 63 -4.52 14.14 -4.90
C ASN A 63 -3.50 14.29 -6.03
N PHE A 64 -2.26 13.91 -5.74
CA PHE A 64 -1.15 13.95 -6.70
C PHE A 64 -0.81 12.54 -7.19
N ASP A 65 -0.09 12.43 -8.30
CA ASP A 65 0.53 11.18 -8.72
C ASP A 65 1.89 11.04 -8.03
N ASP A 66 2.02 10.07 -7.13
CA ASP A 66 3.24 9.80 -6.38
C ASP A 66 4.45 9.56 -7.29
N ASN A 67 4.23 9.00 -8.49
CA ASN A 67 5.28 8.78 -9.47
C ASN A 67 5.83 10.08 -10.08
N ALA A 68 5.14 11.20 -9.92
CA ALA A 68 5.54 12.50 -10.44
C ALA A 68 6.11 13.43 -9.35
N LEU A 69 6.07 13.06 -8.07
CA LEU A 69 6.51 13.94 -6.98
C LEU A 69 8.01 14.29 -7.06
N TYR A 70 8.84 13.44 -7.67
CA TYR A 70 10.26 13.70 -7.88
C TYR A 70 10.55 15.00 -8.67
N ARG A 71 9.59 15.48 -9.46
CA ARG A 71 9.69 16.74 -10.22
C ARG A 71 8.87 17.90 -9.63
N HIS A 72 8.27 17.71 -8.45
CA HIS A 72 7.47 18.72 -7.72
C HIS A 72 7.94 18.82 -6.25
N PRO A 73 9.19 19.24 -5.98
CA PRO A 73 9.72 19.31 -4.61
C PRO A 73 8.93 20.23 -3.68
N GLU A 74 8.25 21.24 -4.23
CA GLU A 74 7.38 22.14 -3.48
C GLU A 74 6.10 21.47 -2.99
N ILE A 75 5.59 20.46 -3.70
CA ILE A 75 4.42 19.67 -3.29
C ILE A 75 4.84 18.63 -2.27
N GLU A 76 5.95 17.93 -2.51
CA GLU A 76 6.50 16.95 -1.56
C GLU A 76 6.76 17.59 -0.19
N ALA A 77 7.24 18.84 -0.16
CA ALA A 77 7.46 19.58 1.07
C ALA A 77 6.18 19.92 1.86
N MET A 78 4.99 19.79 1.24
CA MET A 78 3.69 19.99 1.90
C MET A 78 3.13 18.70 2.51
N ARG A 79 3.78 17.55 2.31
CA ARG A 79 3.35 16.29 2.93
C ARG A 79 3.36 16.42 4.45
N ASP A 80 2.28 16.00 5.09
CA ASP A 80 2.13 15.98 6.54
C ASP A 80 2.04 14.53 7.06
N PRO A 81 3.18 13.93 7.50
CA PRO A 81 3.20 12.56 8.01
C PRO A 81 2.41 12.36 9.31
N SER A 82 1.96 13.43 9.97
CA SER A 82 1.20 13.30 11.23
C SER A 82 -0.25 12.89 11.03
N GLU A 83 -0.77 13.05 9.81
CA GLU A 83 -2.12 12.63 9.38
C GLU A 83 -2.11 11.24 8.70
N GLU A 84 -0.96 10.59 8.60
CA GLU A 84 -0.77 9.26 8.00
C GLU A 84 -0.60 8.18 9.08
N ASP A 85 -0.84 6.91 8.74
CA ASP A 85 -0.52 5.81 9.66
C ASP A 85 1.01 5.76 9.88
N PRO A 86 1.50 5.83 11.13
CA PRO A 86 2.94 5.81 11.41
C PRO A 86 3.68 4.59 10.84
N ARG A 87 2.98 3.46 10.69
CA ARG A 87 3.54 2.23 10.10
C ARG A 87 3.72 2.36 8.59
N GLU A 88 2.81 3.03 7.90
CA GLU A 88 2.91 3.33 6.47
C GLU A 88 4.04 4.33 6.20
N VAL A 89 4.13 5.37 7.05
CA VAL A 89 5.23 6.35 7.01
C VAL A 89 6.58 5.64 7.20
N GLU A 90 6.70 4.75 8.19
CA GLU A 90 7.93 4.01 8.44
C GLU A 90 8.26 3.06 7.29
N ALA A 91 7.28 2.33 6.76
CA ALA A 91 7.44 1.45 5.60
C ALA A 91 7.98 2.21 4.38
N SER A 92 7.49 3.43 4.13
CA SER A 92 7.90 4.24 2.98
C SER A 92 9.39 4.58 2.97
N LYS A 93 10.03 4.71 4.14
CA LYS A 93 11.48 4.98 4.28
C LYS A 93 12.36 3.84 3.74
N TYR A 94 11.80 2.63 3.67
CA TYR A 94 12.49 1.42 3.19
C TYR A 94 12.00 0.97 1.81
N GLY A 95 11.18 1.79 1.14
CA GLY A 95 10.57 1.45 -0.14
C GLY A 95 9.61 0.25 -0.04
N LEU A 96 8.96 0.09 1.12
CA LEU A 96 7.95 -0.93 1.35
C LEU A 96 6.56 -0.33 1.14
N ASN A 97 5.70 -1.04 0.41
CA ASN A 97 4.29 -0.67 0.31
C ASN A 97 3.52 -1.40 1.41
N TYR A 98 3.20 -0.70 2.49
CA TYR A 98 2.43 -1.22 3.61
C TYR A 98 1.07 -0.51 3.68
N ILE A 99 0.02 -1.25 4.02
CA ILE A 99 -1.28 -0.67 4.38
C ILE A 99 -1.77 -1.43 5.61
N GLY A 100 -2.14 -0.71 6.66
CA GLY A 100 -2.70 -1.30 7.88
C GLY A 100 -4.14 -1.79 7.66
N LEU A 101 -4.49 -2.95 8.23
CA LEU A 101 -5.86 -3.44 8.34
C LEU A 101 -6.16 -3.83 9.80
N ASP A 102 -7.43 -4.14 10.09
CA ASP A 102 -7.91 -4.42 11.45
C ASP A 102 -7.78 -5.90 11.88
N GLY A 103 -7.10 -6.73 11.09
CA GLY A 103 -6.96 -8.17 11.35
C GLY A 103 -5.84 -8.54 12.31
N ASN A 104 -5.55 -9.84 12.39
CA ASN A 104 -4.57 -10.42 13.31
C ASN A 104 -3.53 -11.35 12.63
N ILE A 105 -3.66 -11.61 11.32
CA ILE A 105 -2.68 -12.35 10.55
C ILE A 105 -1.95 -11.39 9.63
N ALA A 106 -0.71 -11.07 9.96
CA ALA A 106 0.12 -10.24 9.11
C ALA A 106 0.60 -11.03 7.89
N CYS A 107 0.78 -10.33 6.77
CA CYS A 107 1.37 -10.93 5.57
C CYS A 107 2.61 -10.16 5.11
N LEU A 108 3.58 -10.88 4.56
CA LEU A 108 4.76 -10.32 3.88
C LEU A 108 4.91 -11.05 2.55
N VAL A 109 4.78 -10.31 1.46
CA VAL A 109 4.65 -10.88 0.11
C VAL A 109 5.46 -10.06 -0.88
N ASN A 110 5.95 -10.69 -1.94
CA ASN A 110 6.55 -9.98 -3.08
C ASN A 110 5.54 -9.87 -4.25
N GLY A 111 5.26 -8.64 -4.64
CA GLY A 111 4.31 -8.27 -5.70
C GLY A 111 2.91 -7.97 -5.18
N ALA A 112 2.42 -6.76 -5.45
CA ALA A 112 1.11 -6.27 -5.00
C ALA A 112 -0.07 -7.20 -5.33
N GLY A 113 -0.10 -7.80 -6.53
CA GLY A 113 -1.14 -8.75 -6.91
C GLY A 113 -1.16 -10.01 -6.04
N LEU A 114 0.02 -10.55 -5.72
CA LEU A 114 0.16 -11.70 -4.83
C LEU A 114 -0.14 -11.32 -3.38
N ALA A 115 0.20 -10.10 -2.95
CA ALA A 115 -0.11 -9.60 -1.62
C ALA A 115 -1.63 -9.52 -1.40
N MET A 116 -2.37 -8.95 -2.36
CA MET A 116 -3.84 -8.96 -2.35
C MET A 116 -4.41 -10.37 -2.32
N ALA A 117 -3.95 -11.27 -3.20
CA ALA A 117 -4.41 -12.66 -3.21
C ALA A 117 -4.10 -13.42 -1.91
N THR A 118 -3.01 -13.06 -1.23
CA THR A 118 -2.64 -13.65 0.07
C THR A 118 -3.59 -13.19 1.17
N MET A 119 -3.95 -11.89 1.21
CA MET A 119 -4.98 -11.40 2.14
C MET A 119 -6.33 -12.06 1.87
N ASP A 120 -6.73 -12.15 0.61
CA ASP A 120 -8.00 -12.77 0.21
C ASP A 120 -8.06 -14.23 0.62
N ILE A 121 -6.98 -14.99 0.44
CA ILE A 121 -6.97 -16.42 0.81
C ILE A 121 -6.91 -16.63 2.32
N ILE A 122 -6.24 -15.75 3.08
CA ILE A 122 -6.33 -15.75 4.56
C ILE A 122 -7.80 -15.59 4.97
N LYS A 123 -8.47 -14.60 4.40
CA LYS A 123 -9.89 -14.32 4.67
C LYS A 123 -10.79 -15.48 4.26
N PHE A 124 -10.52 -16.10 3.11
CA PHE A 124 -11.25 -17.26 2.62
C PHE A 124 -11.20 -18.46 3.58
N TYR A 125 -10.04 -18.69 4.23
CA TYR A 125 -9.88 -19.72 5.25
C TYR A 125 -10.35 -19.29 6.66
N GLY A 126 -10.97 -18.12 6.79
CA GLY A 126 -11.57 -17.64 8.04
C GLY A 126 -10.63 -16.86 8.97
N GLY A 127 -9.44 -16.48 8.49
CA GLY A 127 -8.56 -15.54 9.20
C GLY A 127 -8.89 -14.08 8.89
N GLU A 128 -8.27 -13.16 9.62
CA GLU A 128 -8.37 -11.73 9.36
C GLU A 128 -7.00 -11.16 9.00
N PRO A 129 -6.76 -10.71 7.75
CA PRO A 129 -5.48 -10.11 7.38
C PRO A 129 -5.25 -8.79 8.12
N ALA A 130 -4.11 -8.66 8.80
CA ALA A 130 -3.74 -7.48 9.59
C ALA A 130 -3.09 -6.38 8.75
N ASN A 131 -2.55 -6.72 7.58
CA ASN A 131 -1.90 -5.75 6.71
C ASN A 131 -1.85 -6.23 5.27
N PHE A 132 -1.71 -5.28 4.36
CA PHE A 132 -1.09 -5.48 3.06
C PHE A 132 0.39 -5.12 3.20
N LEU A 133 1.30 -5.93 2.66
CA LEU A 133 2.71 -5.57 2.56
C LEU A 133 3.35 -6.20 1.33
N ASP A 134 3.82 -5.33 0.43
CA ASP A 134 4.62 -5.70 -0.73
C ASP A 134 6.08 -5.25 -0.54
N VAL A 135 7.00 -6.22 -0.48
CA VAL A 135 8.46 -5.99 -0.39
C VAL A 135 9.14 -5.80 -1.74
N GLY A 136 8.41 -5.92 -2.85
CA GLY A 136 8.90 -5.82 -4.22
C GLY A 136 9.66 -7.05 -4.71
N GLY A 137 9.96 -7.08 -6.00
CA GLY A 137 10.61 -8.22 -6.67
C GLY A 137 12.09 -8.42 -6.38
N GLY A 138 12.72 -7.54 -5.61
CA GLY A 138 14.16 -7.53 -5.28
C GLY A 138 14.47 -7.25 -3.81
N ALA A 139 13.53 -7.56 -2.91
CA ALA A 139 13.64 -7.38 -1.47
C ALA A 139 15.01 -7.76 -0.89
N SER A 140 15.67 -6.78 -0.29
CA SER A 140 16.93 -6.97 0.43
C SER A 140 16.68 -7.52 1.84
N LYS A 141 17.72 -8.05 2.48
CA LYS A 141 17.67 -8.45 3.90
C LYS A 141 17.21 -7.31 4.81
N GLU A 142 17.67 -6.08 4.53
CA GLU A 142 17.28 -4.90 5.31
C GLU A 142 15.79 -4.60 5.17
N GLN A 143 15.24 -4.68 3.96
CA GLN A 143 13.81 -4.49 3.73
C GLN A 143 12.97 -5.55 4.46
N VAL A 144 13.40 -6.82 4.43
CA VAL A 144 12.73 -7.91 5.17
C VAL A 144 12.80 -7.66 6.68
N THR A 145 13.96 -7.29 7.23
CA THR A 145 14.09 -6.99 8.67
C THR A 145 13.17 -5.84 9.10
N ASN A 146 13.12 -4.74 8.35
CA ASN A 146 12.26 -3.60 8.69
C ASN A 146 10.78 -3.95 8.52
N ALA A 147 10.41 -4.75 7.51
CA ALA A 147 9.07 -5.30 7.38
C ALA A 147 8.64 -6.08 8.63
N PHE A 148 9.50 -6.96 9.17
CA PHE A 148 9.20 -7.67 10.42
C PHE A 148 9.06 -6.72 11.62
N LYS A 149 9.90 -5.68 11.72
CA LYS A 149 9.79 -4.68 12.79
C LYS A 149 8.47 -3.92 12.74
N ILE A 150 8.01 -3.55 11.54
CA ILE A 150 6.73 -2.87 11.33
C ILE A 150 5.56 -3.79 11.70
N ILE A 151 5.59 -5.04 11.22
CA ILE A 151 4.57 -6.05 11.54
C ILE A 151 4.48 -6.29 13.06
N LEU A 152 5.62 -6.45 13.74
CA LEU A 152 5.66 -6.70 15.18
C LEU A 152 5.37 -5.45 16.03
N GLY A 153 5.40 -4.27 15.43
CA GLY A 153 4.94 -3.04 16.06
C GLY A 153 3.42 -2.96 16.19
N ASP A 154 2.67 -3.76 15.43
CA ASP A 154 1.22 -3.84 15.53
C ASP A 154 0.79 -4.85 16.62
N PRO A 155 0.15 -4.39 17.71
CA PRO A 155 -0.25 -5.25 18.82
C PRO A 155 -1.36 -6.24 18.47
N ASN A 156 -2.07 -6.06 17.35
CA ASN A 156 -3.14 -6.96 16.93
C ASN A 156 -2.61 -8.23 16.24
N VAL A 157 -1.35 -8.22 15.79
CA VAL A 157 -0.76 -9.34 15.04
C VAL A 157 -0.51 -10.53 15.97
N GLN A 158 -1.11 -11.65 15.63
CA GLN A 158 -1.04 -12.92 16.35
C GLN A 158 -0.32 -14.00 15.54
N GLY A 159 -0.15 -13.83 14.22
CA GLY A 159 0.61 -14.73 13.36
C GLY A 159 1.04 -14.06 12.07
N ILE A 160 2.05 -14.63 11.41
CA ILE A 160 2.65 -14.05 10.20
C ILE A 160 2.66 -15.10 9.09
N LEU A 161 2.14 -14.72 7.92
CA LEU A 161 2.26 -15.49 6.68
C LEU A 161 3.24 -14.80 5.73
N VAL A 162 4.41 -15.40 5.55
CA VAL A 162 5.36 -15.02 4.51
C VAL A 162 5.08 -15.85 3.26
N ASN A 163 4.74 -15.20 2.14
CA ASN A 163 4.50 -15.88 0.87
C ASN A 163 5.35 -15.24 -0.23
N ILE A 164 6.40 -15.95 -0.65
CA ILE A 164 7.36 -15.46 -1.63
C ILE A 164 7.37 -16.37 -2.85
N PHE A 165 7.21 -15.76 -4.02
CA PHE A 165 7.40 -16.40 -5.31
C PHE A 165 8.68 -15.86 -5.98
N GLY A 166 9.75 -16.66 -5.91
CA GLY A 166 11.06 -16.40 -6.49
C GLY A 166 11.04 -16.52 -8.01
N GLY A 167 10.90 -15.39 -8.71
CA GLY A 167 11.21 -15.28 -10.14
C GLY A 167 12.71 -15.04 -10.34
N ILE A 168 13.08 -13.78 -10.47
CA ILE A 168 14.49 -13.33 -10.48
C ILE A 168 15.15 -13.41 -9.10
N MET A 169 14.35 -13.50 -8.04
CA MET A 169 14.78 -13.52 -6.65
C MET A 169 15.12 -14.94 -6.21
N ASP A 170 16.26 -15.09 -5.54
CA ASP A 170 16.72 -16.36 -4.98
C ASP A 170 16.02 -16.65 -3.64
N CYS A 171 15.24 -17.73 -3.58
CA CYS A 171 14.53 -18.11 -2.37
C CYS A 171 15.45 -18.40 -1.17
N ASN A 172 16.70 -18.81 -1.40
CA ASN A 172 17.66 -19.02 -0.30
C ASN A 172 18.10 -17.70 0.34
N VAL A 173 18.37 -16.67 -0.46
CA VAL A 173 18.71 -15.33 0.05
C VAL A 173 17.57 -14.76 0.91
N ILE A 174 16.33 -14.98 0.47
CA ILE A 174 15.14 -14.56 1.23
C ILE A 174 14.97 -15.40 2.50
N ALA A 175 15.16 -16.72 2.43
CA ALA A 175 15.13 -17.57 3.61
C ALA A 175 16.17 -17.12 4.67
N GLU A 176 17.40 -16.83 4.25
CA GLU A 176 18.44 -16.27 5.12
C GLU A 176 18.03 -14.92 5.73
N GLY A 177 17.39 -14.07 4.93
CA GLY A 177 16.81 -12.80 5.37
C GLY A 177 15.74 -12.97 6.45
N ILE A 178 14.77 -13.87 6.22
CA ILE A 178 13.70 -14.20 7.17
C ILE A 178 14.29 -14.76 8.47
N VAL A 179 15.25 -15.69 8.38
CA VAL A 179 15.88 -16.30 9.56
C VAL A 179 16.64 -15.26 10.37
N ALA A 180 17.41 -14.40 9.71
CA ALA A 180 18.15 -13.34 10.38
C ALA A 180 17.20 -12.31 11.03
N ALA A 181 16.18 -11.85 10.29
CA ALA A 181 15.18 -10.93 10.80
C ALA A 181 14.46 -11.50 12.03
N SER A 182 13.98 -12.75 11.94
CA SER A 182 13.26 -13.44 13.03
C SER A 182 14.12 -13.58 14.30
N LYS A 183 15.43 -13.85 14.15
CA LYS A 183 16.37 -13.94 15.27
C LYS A 183 16.68 -12.55 15.87
N GLU A 184 16.82 -11.53 15.03
CA GLU A 184 17.09 -10.16 15.48
C GLU A 184 15.91 -9.58 16.27
N VAL A 185 14.68 -9.80 15.80
CA VAL A 185 13.46 -9.28 16.43
C VAL A 185 12.94 -10.17 17.57
N GLY A 186 13.50 -11.37 17.75
CA GLY A 186 13.05 -12.31 18.78
C GLY A 186 11.62 -12.82 18.57
N LEU A 187 11.29 -13.21 17.33
CA LEU A 187 9.93 -13.58 16.94
C LEU A 187 9.37 -14.75 17.78
N SER A 188 8.27 -14.49 18.49
CA SER A 188 7.54 -15.47 19.29
C SER A 188 6.22 -15.92 18.65
N LEU A 189 5.71 -15.14 17.69
CA LEU A 189 4.45 -15.44 17.00
C LEU A 189 4.63 -16.60 16.00
N PRO A 190 3.58 -17.40 15.76
CA PRO A 190 3.58 -18.40 14.69
C PRO A 190 3.96 -17.79 13.33
N LEU A 191 5.00 -18.34 12.73
CA LEU A 191 5.48 -17.95 11.40
C LEU A 191 5.19 -19.07 10.41
N VAL A 192 4.35 -18.79 9.43
CA VAL A 192 4.13 -19.68 8.29
C VAL A 192 4.87 -19.11 7.09
N VAL A 193 5.70 -19.94 6.45
CA VAL A 193 6.49 -19.53 5.29
C VAL A 193 6.18 -20.42 4.11
N ARG A 194 5.78 -19.81 3.00
CA ARG A 194 5.65 -20.46 1.69
C ARG A 194 6.63 -19.83 0.71
N LEU A 195 7.56 -20.64 0.24
CA LEU A 195 8.53 -20.28 -0.81
C LEU A 195 8.24 -21.12 -2.05
N GLU A 196 8.23 -20.47 -3.22
CA GLU A 196 8.21 -21.13 -4.52
C GLU A 196 9.17 -20.45 -5.49
N GLY A 197 9.67 -21.19 -6.49
CA GLY A 197 10.48 -20.63 -7.57
C GLY A 197 11.99 -20.89 -7.45
N ASN A 198 12.82 -19.92 -7.85
CA ASN A 198 14.26 -20.10 -8.00
C ASN A 198 14.97 -20.45 -6.67
N ASN A 199 15.77 -21.52 -6.67
CA ASN A 199 16.50 -22.04 -5.50
C ASN A 199 15.61 -22.34 -4.26
N VAL A 200 14.34 -22.69 -4.49
CA VAL A 200 13.37 -23.00 -3.42
C VAL A 200 13.84 -24.12 -2.48
N ASP A 201 14.46 -25.19 -2.99
CA ASP A 201 14.91 -26.32 -2.17
C ASP A 201 15.98 -25.89 -1.16
N ALA A 202 16.91 -25.03 -1.59
CA ALA A 202 17.92 -24.45 -0.71
C ALA A 202 17.28 -23.55 0.35
N GLY A 203 16.32 -22.69 -0.04
CA GLY A 203 15.58 -21.85 0.90
C GLY A 203 14.79 -22.66 1.93
N LYS A 204 14.07 -23.70 1.50
CA LYS A 204 13.35 -24.62 2.40
C LYS A 204 14.30 -25.32 3.38
N LYS A 205 15.48 -25.74 2.91
CA LYS A 205 16.52 -26.32 3.76
C LYS A 205 17.04 -25.31 4.80
N THR A 206 17.35 -24.08 4.38
CA THR A 206 17.79 -22.99 5.28
C THR A 206 16.76 -22.69 6.37
N LEU A 207 15.47 -22.67 6.01
CA LEU A 207 14.39 -22.52 7.00
C LEU A 207 14.35 -23.71 7.98
N ALA A 208 14.39 -24.95 7.48
CA ALA A 208 14.34 -26.14 8.33
C ALA A 208 15.51 -26.25 9.31
N GLU A 209 16.71 -25.83 8.90
CA GLU A 209 17.94 -25.85 9.71
C GLU A 209 18.07 -24.64 10.65
N SER A 210 17.17 -23.65 10.55
CA SER A 210 17.29 -22.37 11.25
C SER A 210 17.14 -22.44 12.78
N GLY A 211 16.49 -23.51 13.27
CA GLY A 211 16.08 -23.68 14.66
C GLY A 211 14.90 -22.80 15.09
N LEU A 212 14.27 -22.09 14.15
CA LEU A 212 13.07 -21.29 14.41
C LEU A 212 11.83 -22.18 14.42
N ASN A 213 10.85 -21.83 15.26
CA ASN A 213 9.53 -22.46 15.25
C ASN A 213 8.71 -21.91 14.06
N LEU A 214 8.97 -22.44 12.87
CA LEU A 214 8.29 -22.07 11.63
C LEU A 214 7.52 -23.25 11.04
N ILE A 215 6.45 -22.93 10.31
CA ILE A 215 5.61 -23.89 9.62
C ILE A 215 5.77 -23.66 8.12
N SER A 216 6.24 -24.66 7.38
CA SER A 216 6.34 -24.57 5.93
C SER A 216 4.99 -24.82 5.25
N GLY A 217 4.63 -23.95 4.32
CA GLY A 217 3.47 -24.13 3.42
C GLY A 217 3.88 -24.68 2.05
N ASP A 218 3.15 -25.67 1.54
CA ASP A 218 3.41 -26.32 0.25
C ASP A 218 2.83 -25.53 -0.92
N ASN A 219 1.72 -24.83 -0.68
CA ASN A 219 1.09 -23.94 -1.64
C ASN A 219 0.35 -22.83 -0.88
N LEU A 220 -0.24 -21.88 -1.59
CA LEU A 220 -0.88 -20.72 -0.96
C LEU A 220 -2.10 -21.11 -0.10
N ALA A 221 -2.89 -22.10 -0.53
CA ALA A 221 -4.04 -22.59 0.24
C ALA A 221 -3.61 -23.28 1.53
N ASP A 222 -2.64 -24.19 1.44
CA ASP A 222 -2.07 -24.88 2.60
C ASP A 222 -1.43 -23.90 3.59
N ALA A 223 -0.68 -22.90 3.10
CA ALA A 223 -0.06 -21.89 3.96
C ALA A 223 -1.11 -21.02 4.70
N ALA A 224 -2.18 -20.62 4.00
CA ALA A 224 -3.28 -19.87 4.60
C ALA A 224 -4.02 -20.69 5.67
N GLU A 225 -4.36 -21.95 5.38
CA GLU A 225 -5.02 -22.82 6.35
C GLU A 225 -4.14 -23.06 7.59
N LYS A 226 -2.82 -23.24 7.40
CA LYS A 226 -1.85 -23.41 8.48
C LYS A 226 -1.75 -22.18 9.38
N VAL A 227 -1.67 -20.97 8.82
CA VAL A 227 -1.53 -19.76 9.64
C VAL A 227 -2.80 -19.47 10.43
N VAL A 228 -3.98 -19.68 9.84
CA VAL A 228 -5.26 -19.53 10.55
C VAL A 228 -5.37 -20.51 11.71
N LYS A 229 -5.00 -21.77 11.50
CA LYS A 229 -4.99 -22.78 12.58
C LYS A 229 -3.97 -22.44 13.67
N ALA A 230 -2.81 -21.89 13.30
CA ALA A 230 -1.74 -21.61 14.24
C ALA A 230 -2.08 -20.47 15.22
N ILE A 231 -2.92 -19.52 14.83
CA ILE A 231 -3.36 -18.41 15.71
C ILE A 231 -4.64 -18.71 16.50
N ALA A 232 -5.35 -19.78 16.15
CA ALA A 232 -6.56 -20.21 16.85
C ALA A 232 -6.27 -21.12 18.07
N ALA A 233 -5.01 -21.53 18.24
CA ALA A 233 -4.55 -22.48 19.25
C ALA A 233 -4.08 -21.82 20.55
#